data_AF-A0A2T5YTN0-F1
#
_entry.id   AF-A0A2T5YTN0-F1
#
_cell.length_a   1.000
_cell.length_b   1.000
_cell.length_c   1.000
_cell.angle_alpha   90.00
_cell.angle_beta   90.00
_cell.angle_gamma   90.00
#
_symmetry.space_group_name_H-M   'P 1'
#
loop_
_entity.id
_entity.type
_entity.pdbx_description
1 polymer ?
#
loop_
_entity_poly.entity_id
_entity_poly.type
_entity_poly.pdbx_seq_one_letter_code
_entity_poly.pdbx_strand_id
1 'polypeptide(L)'
;MTNIERFSSSPQKLGTALTKLFFEKSNLDNNAVELEISIDSGNLSVREFSSYLDIIYRIDGMTSELGYNRYVQIPEAQIQISEIRFGSVLIVIERLLQNLDATNIVIIWISLKLLPKVINATTQSGIQIFEMLNKREEYLEKRDRRKFRKKIRDSINEDNELQEIDKNLKEKLVDLLDEIYFKNSQRIGPASRFADKSVKSVQIKTKRKNNNR
;
A
#
# COMPACT_ATOMS: atom_id res chain seq x y z
N MET A 1 -8.12 -30.26 0.10
CA MET A 1 -8.45 -29.82 -1.27
C MET A 1 -8.36 -28.30 -1.32
N THR A 2 -7.50 -27.83 -2.20
CA THR A 2 -6.89 -26.50 -2.33
C THR A 2 -7.89 -25.45 -2.81
N ASN A 3 -7.97 -24.32 -2.11
CA ASN A 3 -8.79 -23.16 -2.47
C ASN A 3 -7.91 -21.89 -2.54
N ILE A 4 -6.73 -22.00 -3.16
CA ILE A 4 -5.74 -20.92 -3.26
C ILE A 4 -5.75 -20.24 -4.64
N GLU A 5 -6.47 -20.76 -5.64
CA GLU A 5 -6.50 -20.19 -7.00
C GLU A 5 -7.72 -19.30 -7.27
N ARG A 6 -8.15 -18.48 -6.31
CA ARG A 6 -9.21 -17.48 -6.54
C ARG A 6 -8.70 -16.04 -6.57
N PHE A 7 -7.59 -15.74 -7.26
CA PHE A 7 -7.32 -14.36 -7.72
C PHE A 7 -6.44 -14.38 -8.98
N SER A 8 -7.09 -14.47 -10.14
CA SER A 8 -6.47 -14.36 -11.48
C SER A 8 -6.60 -12.95 -12.09
N SER A 9 -6.88 -11.93 -11.28
CA SER A 9 -6.58 -10.54 -11.66
C SER A 9 -5.22 -10.19 -11.08
N SER A 10 -4.16 -10.45 -11.83
CA SER A 10 -2.79 -10.17 -11.39
C SER A 10 -2.69 -8.70 -10.92
N PRO A 11 -2.14 -8.42 -9.72
CA PRO A 11 -1.96 -7.05 -9.21
C PRO A 11 -1.34 -6.10 -10.23
N GLN A 12 -0.55 -6.65 -11.14
CA GLN A 12 0.08 -5.94 -12.26
C GLN A 12 -0.94 -5.37 -13.25
N LYS A 13 -2.00 -6.13 -13.61
CA LYS A 13 -3.06 -5.62 -14.50
C LYS A 13 -3.82 -4.45 -13.87
N LEU A 14 -4.08 -4.53 -12.56
CA LEU A 14 -4.72 -3.46 -11.81
C LEU A 14 -3.80 -2.24 -11.74
N GLY A 15 -2.55 -2.40 -11.32
CA GLY A 15 -1.65 -1.27 -11.20
C GLY A 15 -1.23 -0.68 -12.54
N THR A 16 -1.22 -1.42 -13.65
CA THR A 16 -1.07 -0.84 -15.00
C THR A 16 -2.24 0.09 -15.33
N ALA A 17 -3.47 -0.31 -14.98
CA ALA A 17 -4.64 0.53 -15.20
C ALA A 17 -4.63 1.78 -14.30
N LEU A 18 -4.24 1.63 -13.03
CA LEU A 18 -4.12 2.74 -12.09
C LEU A 18 -3.00 3.70 -12.49
N THR A 19 -1.84 3.19 -12.91
CA THR A 19 -0.70 3.99 -13.39
C THR A 19 -1.12 4.90 -14.54
N LYS A 20 -1.97 4.44 -15.46
CA LYS A 20 -2.49 5.28 -16.56
C LYS A 20 -3.40 6.43 -16.09
N LEU A 21 -4.02 6.30 -14.92
CA LEU A 21 -4.86 7.35 -14.34
C LEU A 21 -4.01 8.40 -13.63
N PHE A 22 -2.93 7.98 -12.96
CA PHE A 22 -2.04 8.88 -12.23
C PHE A 22 -0.95 9.51 -13.08
N PHE A 23 -0.62 8.89 -14.22
CA PHE A 23 0.41 9.39 -15.12
C PHE A 23 -0.08 9.35 -16.57
N GLU A 24 -0.04 10.50 -17.24
CA GLU A 24 -0.18 10.54 -18.70
C GLU A 24 0.91 9.69 -19.35
N LYS A 25 0.52 8.85 -20.33
CA LYS A 25 1.41 7.94 -21.08
C LYS A 25 2.70 8.61 -21.58
N SER A 26 2.64 9.90 -21.93
CA SER A 26 3.76 10.69 -22.45
C SER A 26 4.86 10.99 -21.43
N ASN A 27 4.61 10.79 -20.13
CA ASN A 27 5.51 11.18 -19.05
C ASN A 27 6.22 10.00 -18.35
N LEU A 28 5.92 8.74 -18.67
CA LEU A 28 6.54 7.60 -17.98
C LEU A 28 7.84 7.11 -18.62
N ASP A 29 7.99 7.27 -19.94
CA ASP A 29 9.13 6.72 -20.67
C ASP A 29 10.46 7.43 -20.34
N ASN A 30 10.39 8.69 -19.88
CA ASN A 30 11.57 9.52 -19.54
C ASN A 30 11.60 10.09 -18.11
N ASN A 31 10.60 9.79 -17.27
CA ASN A 31 10.56 10.29 -15.90
C ASN A 31 10.64 9.14 -14.89
N ALA A 32 11.43 9.33 -13.84
CA ALA A 32 11.38 8.50 -12.65
C ALA A 32 10.08 8.79 -11.88
N VAL A 33 9.47 7.73 -11.34
CA VAL A 33 8.35 7.85 -10.40
C VAL A 33 8.92 7.69 -8.99
N GLU A 34 8.54 8.58 -8.10
CA GLU A 34 9.00 8.62 -6.72
C GLU A 34 7.81 8.55 -5.77
N LEU A 35 7.94 7.75 -4.72
CA LEU A 35 7.05 7.79 -3.57
C LEU A 35 7.72 8.60 -2.46
N GLU A 36 7.10 9.71 -2.09
CA GLU A 36 7.58 10.59 -1.03
C GLU A 36 6.68 10.47 0.20
N ILE A 37 7.27 10.03 1.31
CA ILE A 37 6.60 9.91 2.60
C ILE A 37 7.19 10.98 3.52
N SER A 38 6.41 12.01 3.82
CA SER A 38 6.79 13.03 4.79
C SER A 38 6.34 12.60 6.18
N ILE A 39 7.30 12.54 7.10
CA ILE A 39 7.10 12.16 8.49
C ILE A 39 7.46 13.36 9.38
N ASP A 40 6.74 13.52 10.48
CA ASP A 40 7.04 14.54 11.48
C ASP A 40 8.43 14.36 12.11
N SER A 41 9.06 15.46 12.50
CA SER A 41 10.41 15.49 13.07
C SER A 41 10.43 15.28 14.58
N GLY A 42 9.30 14.88 15.19
CA GLY A 42 9.15 14.66 16.62
C GLY A 42 9.71 13.32 17.12
N ASN A 43 9.31 12.93 18.33
CA ASN A 43 9.69 11.65 18.92
C ASN A 43 9.03 10.48 18.17
N LEU A 44 9.75 9.88 17.24
CA LEU A 44 9.29 8.73 16.47
C LEU A 44 9.46 7.43 17.27
N SER A 45 8.37 6.67 17.40
CA SER A 45 8.43 5.32 17.93
C SER A 45 9.13 4.40 16.92
N VAL A 46 10.36 3.97 17.24
CA VAL A 46 11.15 3.08 16.37
C VAL A 46 10.38 1.80 16.03
N ARG A 47 9.63 1.24 17.00
CA ARG A 47 8.84 0.02 16.80
C ARG A 47 7.66 0.21 15.84
N GLU A 48 6.96 1.32 15.95
CA GLU A 48 5.82 1.61 15.06
C GLU A 48 6.33 2.01 13.68
N PHE A 49 7.44 2.76 13.60
CA PHE A 49 8.12 3.09 12.35
C PHE A 49 8.63 1.85 11.62
N SER A 50 9.28 0.91 12.32
CA SER A 50 9.74 -0.34 11.71
C SER A 50 8.58 -1.19 11.20
N SER A 51 7.44 -1.19 11.91
CA SER A 51 6.22 -1.86 11.45
C SER A 51 5.64 -1.21 10.20
N TYR A 52 5.72 0.12 10.11
CA TYR A 52 5.30 0.87 8.92
C TYR A 52 6.16 0.53 7.70
N LEU A 53 7.49 0.49 7.86
CA LEU A 53 8.40 0.07 6.79
C LEU A 53 8.21 -1.41 6.40
N ASP A 54 7.99 -2.31 7.36
CA ASP A 54 7.71 -3.73 7.08
C ASP A 54 6.41 -3.91 6.27
N ILE A 55 5.38 -3.10 6.53
CA ILE A 55 4.16 -3.09 5.71
C ILE A 55 4.45 -2.64 4.27
N ILE A 56 5.24 -1.58 4.07
CA ILE A 56 5.64 -1.13 2.72
C ILE A 56 6.36 -2.25 1.98
N TYR A 57 7.37 -2.84 2.61
CA TYR A 57 8.15 -3.95 2.07
C TYR A 57 7.28 -5.16 1.68
N ARG A 58 6.28 -5.47 2.52
CA ARG A 58 5.34 -6.57 2.27
C ARG A 58 4.37 -6.29 1.15
N ILE A 59 3.84 -5.07 1.06
CA ILE A 59 2.97 -4.67 -0.04
C ILE A 59 3.75 -4.80 -1.35
N ASP A 60 4.96 -4.25 -1.41
CA ASP A 60 5.80 -4.33 -2.61
C ASP A 60 6.04 -5.78 -3.06
N GLY A 61 6.45 -6.66 -2.14
CA GLY A 61 6.66 -8.07 -2.45
C GLY A 61 5.38 -8.83 -2.82
N MET A 62 4.22 -8.46 -2.26
CA MET A 62 2.93 -9.04 -2.63
C MET A 62 2.48 -8.60 -4.03
N THR A 63 2.85 -7.40 -4.45
CA THR A 63 2.51 -6.85 -5.77
C THR A 63 3.54 -7.17 -6.84
N SER A 64 4.74 -7.59 -6.45
CA SER A 64 5.80 -8.05 -7.34
C SER A 64 5.35 -9.21 -8.24
N GLU A 65 5.78 -9.20 -9.50
CA GLU A 65 5.57 -10.29 -10.47
C GLU A 65 6.11 -11.63 -9.99
N LEU A 66 7.17 -11.61 -9.18
CA LEU A 66 7.81 -12.80 -8.64
C LEU A 66 6.98 -13.45 -7.51
N GLY A 67 6.06 -12.68 -6.93
CA GLY A 67 5.37 -13.00 -5.68
C GLY A 67 6.29 -12.92 -4.46
N TYR A 68 5.67 -12.78 -3.28
CA TYR A 68 6.37 -12.46 -2.04
C TYR A 68 7.50 -13.44 -1.69
N ASN A 69 7.30 -14.76 -1.86
CA ASN A 69 8.28 -15.77 -1.48
C ASN A 69 9.59 -15.69 -2.28
N ARG A 70 9.53 -15.33 -3.56
CA ARG A 70 10.73 -15.15 -4.39
C ARG A 70 11.31 -13.76 -4.21
N TYR A 71 10.46 -12.75 -4.10
CA TYR A 71 10.86 -11.36 -3.83
C TYR A 71 11.79 -11.24 -2.62
N VAL A 72 11.47 -11.90 -1.50
CA VAL A 72 12.32 -11.83 -0.29
C VAL A 72 13.71 -12.48 -0.46
N GLN A 73 13.90 -13.30 -1.50
CA GLN A 73 15.18 -13.99 -1.76
C GLN A 73 16.08 -13.24 -2.75
N ILE A 74 15.57 -12.20 -3.41
CA ILE A 74 16.29 -11.47 -4.46
C ILE A 74 16.44 -10.01 -4.01
N PRO A 75 17.57 -9.63 -3.38
CA PRO A 75 17.80 -8.29 -2.86
C PRO A 75 17.61 -7.18 -3.90
N GLU A 76 17.96 -7.44 -5.15
CA GLU A 76 17.85 -6.50 -6.26
C GLU A 76 16.40 -6.24 -6.69
N ALA A 77 15.47 -7.13 -6.31
CA ALA A 77 14.04 -6.95 -6.57
C ALA A 77 13.33 -6.18 -5.46
N GLN A 78 14.01 -5.92 -4.34
CA GLN A 78 13.40 -5.33 -3.14
C GLN A 78 13.32 -3.81 -3.23
N ILE A 79 12.27 -3.24 -2.66
CA ILE A 79 12.15 -1.79 -2.50
C ILE A 79 13.35 -1.22 -1.73
N GLN A 80 13.92 -0.14 -2.26
CA GLN A 80 15.04 0.57 -1.65
C GLN A 80 14.67 2.02 -1.34
N ILE A 81 15.13 2.51 -0.20
CA ILE A 81 15.04 3.92 0.15
C ILE A 81 16.24 4.60 -0.48
N SER A 82 15.99 5.48 -1.45
CA SER A 82 17.04 6.17 -2.19
C SER A 82 17.56 7.40 -1.44
N GLU A 83 16.70 8.06 -0.66
CA GLU A 83 17.07 9.25 0.09
C GLU A 83 16.29 9.38 1.40
N ILE A 84 16.99 9.80 2.46
CA ILE A 84 16.41 10.25 3.72
C ILE A 84 16.86 11.69 3.96
N ARG A 85 15.93 12.65 3.91
CA ARG A 85 16.22 14.07 4.21
C ARG A 85 15.83 14.38 5.66
N PHE A 86 16.75 14.99 6.41
CA PHE A 86 16.55 15.36 7.82
C PHE A 86 16.16 16.85 7.96
N GLY A 87 15.08 17.11 8.71
CA GLY A 87 14.43 18.43 8.90
C GLY A 87 12.91 18.29 9.04
N SER A 88 12.36 17.44 8.18
CA SER A 88 11.13 16.66 8.31
C SER A 88 11.49 15.32 7.70
N VAL A 89 11.39 14.19 8.42
CA VAL A 89 11.91 12.91 7.92
C VAL A 89 11.20 12.57 6.61
N LEU A 90 11.90 12.78 5.50
CA LEU A 90 11.38 12.54 4.16
C LEU A 90 12.00 11.25 3.67
N ILE A 91 11.16 10.25 3.43
CA ILE A 91 11.59 8.99 2.82
C ILE A 91 11.22 9.09 1.36
N VAL A 92 12.24 9.14 0.51
CA VAL A 92 12.07 9.06 -0.93
C VAL A 92 12.40 7.64 -1.36
N ILE A 93 11.45 7.00 -2.03
CA ILE A 93 11.65 5.73 -2.72
C ILE A 93 11.67 6.10 -4.21
N GLU A 94 12.87 6.30 -4.74
CA GLU A 94 13.07 6.60 -6.15
C GLU A 94 13.17 5.32 -6.98
N ARG A 95 12.52 5.32 -8.15
CA ARG A 95 12.84 4.39 -9.23
C ARG A 95 14.05 4.90 -9.99
N LEU A 96 15.26 4.63 -9.49
CA LEU A 96 16.46 5.15 -10.14
C LEU A 96 16.90 4.33 -11.36
N LEU A 97 16.85 2.99 -11.32
CA LEU A 97 17.10 2.09 -12.46
C LEU A 97 16.77 0.66 -12.01
N GLN A 98 16.05 -0.10 -12.84
CA GLN A 98 15.75 -1.54 -12.74
C GLN A 98 14.50 -1.98 -11.92
N ASN A 99 13.57 -2.61 -12.65
CA ASN A 99 12.59 -3.64 -12.25
C ASN A 99 11.42 -3.35 -11.30
N LEU A 100 11.30 -2.19 -10.65
CA LEU A 100 10.02 -1.81 -10.01
C LEU A 100 9.06 -1.18 -11.03
N ASP A 101 7.93 -1.85 -11.28
CA ASP A 101 6.85 -1.35 -12.13
C ASP A 101 6.15 -0.17 -11.41
N ALA A 102 5.84 0.92 -12.13
CA ALA A 102 5.14 2.09 -11.58
C ALA A 102 3.80 1.70 -10.92
N THR A 103 3.23 0.60 -11.40
CA THR A 103 2.17 -0.20 -10.78
C THR A 103 2.36 -0.41 -9.27
N ASN A 104 3.52 -0.90 -8.82
CA ASN A 104 3.76 -1.22 -7.42
C ASN A 104 3.76 0.04 -6.56
N ILE A 105 4.40 1.12 -7.03
CA ILE A 105 4.44 2.40 -6.33
C ILE A 105 3.02 2.94 -6.13
N VAL A 106 2.19 2.91 -7.17
CA VAL A 106 0.79 3.35 -7.08
C VAL A 106 0.01 2.49 -6.08
N ILE A 107 0.19 1.17 -6.09
CA ILE A 107 -0.49 0.29 -5.13
C ILE A 107 -0.04 0.56 -3.71
N ILE A 108 1.27 0.73 -3.48
CA ILE A 108 1.83 1.07 -2.16
C ILE A 108 1.23 2.39 -1.70
N TRP A 109 1.25 3.41 -2.54
CA TRP A 109 0.69 4.72 -2.23
C TRP A 109 -0.80 4.64 -1.84
N ILE A 110 -1.64 3.97 -2.64
CA ILE A 110 -3.07 3.80 -2.32
C ILE A 110 -3.24 3.06 -0.99
N SER A 111 -2.46 2.00 -0.78
CA SER A 111 -2.50 1.21 0.45
C SER A 111 -2.16 2.05 1.67
N LEU A 112 -1.11 2.87 1.61
CA LEU A 112 -0.70 3.77 2.68
C LEU A 112 -1.70 4.91 2.91
N LYS A 113 -2.36 5.39 1.85
CA LYS A 113 -3.37 6.47 1.93
C LYS A 113 -4.69 5.99 2.56
N LEU A 114 -5.13 4.78 2.20
CA LEU A 114 -6.47 4.29 2.55
C LEU A 114 -6.49 3.37 3.78
N LEU A 115 -5.54 2.43 3.91
CA LEU A 115 -5.63 1.40 4.96
C LEU A 115 -5.63 1.97 6.38
N PRO A 116 -4.79 2.95 6.75
CA PRO A 116 -4.82 3.53 8.10
C PRO A 116 -6.21 4.07 8.46
N LYS A 117 -6.84 4.82 7.55
CA LYS A 117 -8.20 5.39 7.73
C LYS A 117 -9.24 4.29 7.96
N VAL A 118 -9.22 3.26 7.13
CA VAL A 118 -10.14 2.12 7.23
C VAL A 118 -9.97 1.38 8.56
N ILE A 119 -8.73 1.17 9.01
CA ILE A 119 -8.41 0.45 10.25
C ILE A 119 -8.86 1.25 11.47
N ASN A 120 -8.66 2.55 11.49
CA ASN A 120 -9.10 3.40 12.59
C ASN A 120 -10.62 3.48 12.67
N ALA A 121 -11.30 3.64 11.53
CA ALA A 121 -12.75 3.61 11.51
C ALA A 121 -13.29 2.26 12.01
N THR A 122 -12.59 1.16 11.73
CA THR A 122 -12.96 -0.20 12.13
C THR A 122 -12.75 -0.41 13.64
N THR A 123 -11.62 0.01 14.19
CA THR A 123 -11.31 -0.10 15.64
C THR A 123 -12.23 0.77 16.49
N GLN A 124 -12.54 2.00 16.04
CA GLN A 124 -13.50 2.89 16.71
C GLN A 124 -14.94 2.36 16.65
N SER A 125 -15.29 1.60 15.61
CA SER A 125 -16.62 0.97 15.46
C SER A 125 -16.82 -0.28 16.33
N GLY A 126 -15.93 -0.55 17.29
CA GLY A 126 -16.03 -1.69 18.22
C GLY A 126 -15.70 -3.05 17.59
N ILE A 127 -15.12 -3.07 16.38
CA ILE A 127 -14.52 -4.30 15.85
C ILE A 127 -13.20 -4.49 16.59
N GLN A 128 -13.20 -5.37 17.59
CA GLN A 128 -11.98 -5.77 18.27
C GLN A 128 -11.16 -6.63 17.30
N ILE A 129 -10.33 -5.98 16.49
CA ILE A 129 -9.42 -6.62 15.54
C ILE A 129 -8.50 -7.64 16.24
N PHE A 130 -8.23 -7.44 17.54
CA PHE A 130 -7.49 -8.38 18.39
C PHE A 130 -8.15 -9.76 18.50
N GLU A 131 -9.47 -9.88 18.34
CA GLU A 131 -10.18 -11.16 18.42
C GLU A 131 -10.04 -12.00 17.14
N MET A 132 -9.44 -11.48 16.05
CA MET A 132 -9.00 -12.30 14.91
C MET A 132 -7.78 -13.19 15.27
N LEU A 133 -7.08 -12.90 16.37
CA LEU A 133 -5.86 -13.63 16.76
C LEU A 133 -6.15 -14.94 17.50
N ASN A 134 -7.34 -15.08 18.09
CA ASN A 134 -7.70 -16.22 18.93
C ASN A 134 -9.00 -16.84 18.41
N LYS A 135 -8.86 -17.89 17.59
CA LYS A 135 -9.90 -18.87 17.20
C LYS A 135 -11.33 -18.28 17.19
N ARG A 136 -11.69 -17.55 16.13
CA ARG A 136 -13.08 -17.13 15.93
C ARG A 136 -13.77 -17.98 14.89
N GLU A 137 -14.96 -18.42 15.25
CA GLU A 137 -15.94 -19.08 14.39
C GLU A 137 -15.95 -18.43 13.00
N GLU A 138 -15.86 -19.24 11.95
CA GLU A 138 -15.79 -18.83 10.54
C GLU A 138 -16.85 -17.78 10.14
N TYR A 139 -17.97 -17.74 10.88
CA TYR A 139 -19.04 -16.76 10.73
C TYR A 139 -18.64 -15.32 11.15
N LEU A 140 -17.94 -15.17 12.27
CA LEU A 140 -17.51 -13.86 12.78
C LEU A 140 -16.45 -13.25 11.87
N GLU A 141 -15.51 -14.07 11.38
CA GLU A 141 -14.52 -13.66 10.38
C GLU A 141 -15.19 -13.15 9.09
N LYS A 142 -16.22 -13.84 8.59
CA LYS A 142 -16.99 -13.42 7.41
C LYS A 142 -17.72 -12.09 7.64
N ARG A 143 -18.31 -11.89 8.81
CA ARG A 143 -19.05 -10.65 9.15
C ARG A 143 -18.10 -9.46 9.24
N ASP A 144 -16.96 -9.62 9.91
CA ASP A 144 -16.00 -8.54 10.10
C ASP A 144 -15.28 -8.18 8.79
N ARG A 145 -14.95 -9.18 7.97
CA ARG A 145 -14.42 -8.96 6.61
C ARG A 145 -15.40 -8.19 5.72
N ARG A 146 -16.71 -8.48 5.79
CA ARG A 146 -17.73 -7.71 5.05
C ARG A 146 -17.78 -6.24 5.48
N LYS A 147 -17.72 -5.97 6.78
CA LYS A 147 -17.68 -4.59 7.30
C LYS A 147 -16.41 -3.87 6.87
N PHE A 148 -15.26 -4.54 6.95
CA PHE A 148 -13.97 -4.00 6.50
C PHE A 148 -14.00 -3.66 5.01
N ARG A 149 -14.44 -4.59 4.15
CA ARG A 149 -14.61 -4.33 2.70
C ARG A 149 -15.59 -3.19 2.41
N LYS A 150 -16.66 -3.05 3.19
CA LYS A 150 -17.57 -1.91 3.06
C LYS A 150 -16.82 -0.61 3.36
N LYS A 151 -16.05 -0.55 4.44
CA LYS A 151 -15.24 0.63 4.77
C LYS A 151 -14.20 0.96 3.70
N ILE A 152 -13.55 -0.05 3.11
CA ILE A 152 -12.66 0.17 1.96
C ILE A 152 -13.42 0.82 0.79
N ARG A 153 -14.60 0.30 0.44
CA ARG A 153 -15.43 0.90 -0.63
C ARG A 153 -15.81 2.33 -0.34
N ASP A 154 -16.26 2.60 0.88
CA ASP A 154 -16.64 3.94 1.32
C ASP A 154 -15.43 4.89 1.16
N SER A 155 -14.25 4.50 1.66
CA SER A 155 -13.02 5.28 1.51
C SER A 155 -12.56 5.49 0.07
N ILE A 156 -12.74 4.50 -0.83
CA ILE A 156 -12.43 4.66 -2.26
C ILE A 156 -13.39 5.65 -2.93
N ASN A 157 -14.68 5.63 -2.56
CA ASN A 157 -15.68 6.52 -3.15
C ASN A 157 -15.57 7.96 -2.64
N GLU A 158 -15.10 8.14 -1.42
CA GLU A 158 -14.86 9.44 -0.80
C GLU A 158 -13.54 10.10 -1.27
N ASP A 159 -12.60 9.33 -1.83
CA ASP A 159 -11.31 9.86 -2.29
C ASP A 159 -11.43 10.47 -3.70
N ASN A 160 -11.27 11.79 -3.78
CA ASN A 160 -11.39 12.56 -5.04
C ASN A 160 -10.50 12.02 -6.16
N GLU A 161 -9.28 11.56 -5.86
CA GLU A 161 -8.33 11.06 -6.87
C GLU A 161 -8.72 9.67 -7.39
N LEU A 162 -9.61 8.96 -6.69
CA LEU A 162 -10.09 7.63 -7.08
C LEU A 162 -11.50 7.67 -7.68
N GLN A 163 -12.14 8.85 -7.76
CA GLN A 163 -13.51 8.96 -8.27
C GLN A 163 -13.63 8.55 -9.74
N GLU A 164 -12.63 8.87 -10.56
CA GLU A 164 -12.59 8.59 -12.00
C GLU A 164 -12.35 7.11 -12.34
N ILE A 165 -11.99 6.29 -11.35
CA ILE A 165 -11.81 4.85 -11.53
C ILE A 165 -13.17 4.20 -11.78
N ASP A 166 -13.25 3.36 -12.82
CA ASP A 166 -14.48 2.62 -13.12
C ASP A 166 -14.81 1.60 -12.02
N LYS A 167 -16.09 1.21 -11.96
CA LYS A 167 -16.60 0.33 -10.90
C LYS A 167 -15.86 -1.02 -10.82
N ASN A 168 -15.41 -1.57 -11.95
CA ASN A 168 -14.71 -2.86 -11.96
C ASN A 168 -13.31 -2.73 -11.35
N LEU A 169 -12.57 -1.68 -11.69
CA LEU A 169 -11.27 -1.41 -11.08
C LEU A 169 -11.40 -1.07 -9.58
N LYS A 170 -12.45 -0.35 -9.17
CA LYS A 170 -12.74 -0.09 -7.75
C LYS A 170 -12.93 -1.39 -6.96
N GLU A 171 -13.71 -2.36 -7.46
CA GLU A 171 -13.88 -3.65 -6.77
C GLU A 171 -12.58 -4.46 -6.72
N LYS A 172 -11.76 -4.44 -7.78
CA LYS A 172 -10.44 -5.08 -7.76
C LYS A 172 -9.51 -4.44 -6.72
N LEU A 173 -9.58 -3.12 -6.56
CA LEU A 173 -8.84 -2.41 -5.52
C LEU A 173 -9.33 -2.78 -4.12
N VAL A 174 -10.65 -2.93 -3.93
CA VAL A 174 -11.21 -3.42 -2.66
C VAL A 174 -10.68 -4.82 -2.33
N ASP A 175 -10.68 -5.73 -3.30
CA ASP A 175 -10.18 -7.10 -3.12
C ASP A 175 -8.69 -7.10 -2.75
N LEU A 176 -7.88 -6.28 -3.43
CA LEU A 176 -6.45 -6.15 -3.16
C LEU A 176 -6.17 -5.60 -1.76
N LEU A 177 -6.85 -4.53 -1.35
CA LEU A 177 -6.67 -3.92 -0.02
C LEU A 177 -7.14 -4.84 1.11
N ASP A 178 -8.24 -5.58 0.89
CA ASP A 178 -8.73 -6.61 1.79
C ASP A 178 -7.71 -7.75 1.96
N GLU A 179 -7.09 -8.18 0.85
CA GLU A 179 -6.04 -9.20 0.87
C GLU A 179 -4.76 -8.71 1.58
N ILE A 180 -4.30 -7.49 1.29
CA ILE A 180 -3.15 -6.87 1.97
C ILE A 180 -3.41 -6.80 3.47
N TYR A 181 -4.59 -6.35 3.90
CA TYR A 181 -4.96 -6.30 5.30
C TYR A 181 -4.93 -7.69 5.94
N PHE A 182 -5.60 -8.68 5.32
CA PHE A 182 -5.74 -10.01 5.91
C PHE A 182 -4.38 -10.71 6.07
N LYS A 183 -3.51 -10.63 5.05
CA LYS A 183 -2.17 -11.22 5.08
C LYS A 183 -1.22 -10.53 6.06
N ASN A 184 -1.53 -9.30 6.49
CA ASN A 184 -0.66 -8.49 7.34
C ASN A 184 -1.34 -7.98 8.63
N SER A 185 -2.45 -8.59 9.04
CA SER A 185 -3.33 -8.14 10.13
C SER A 185 -2.61 -7.87 11.46
N GLN A 186 -1.60 -8.68 11.80
CA GLN A 186 -0.79 -8.51 13.02
C GLN A 186 0.10 -7.26 13.00
N ARG A 187 0.53 -6.83 11.82
CA ARG A 187 1.51 -5.76 11.61
C ARG A 187 0.85 -4.42 11.28
N ILE A 188 -0.34 -4.49 10.70
CA ILE A 188 -1.01 -3.33 10.14
C ILE A 188 -1.53 -2.38 11.22
N GLY A 189 -1.85 -2.87 12.42
CA GLY A 189 -2.27 -2.03 13.55
C GLY A 189 -1.20 -1.05 14.00
N PRO A 190 0.01 -1.51 14.42
CA PRO A 190 1.13 -0.63 14.72
C PRO A 190 1.52 0.32 13.57
N ALA A 191 1.54 -0.18 12.32
CA ALA A 191 1.82 0.65 11.15
C ALA A 191 0.76 1.76 10.94
N SER A 192 -0.52 1.46 11.16
CA SER A 192 -1.60 2.45 11.05
C SER A 192 -1.46 3.54 12.12
N ARG A 193 -1.19 3.15 13.38
CA ARG A 193 -0.94 4.12 14.45
C ARG A 193 0.26 5.02 14.15
N PHE A 194 1.31 4.48 13.53
CA PHE A 194 2.43 5.29 13.07
C PHE A 194 1.98 6.30 12.02
N ALA A 195 1.23 5.84 11.02
CA ALA A 195 0.72 6.67 9.93
C ALA A 195 -0.10 7.86 10.48
N ASP A 196 -1.04 7.62 11.39
CA ASP A 196 -1.90 8.70 11.90
C ASP A 196 -1.16 9.74 12.73
N LYS A 197 -0.17 9.29 13.52
CA LYS A 197 0.54 10.16 14.47
C LYS A 197 1.67 10.92 13.80
N SER A 198 2.34 10.29 12.85
CA SER A 198 3.67 10.72 12.39
C SER A 198 3.73 10.98 10.90
N VAL A 199 2.90 10.36 10.05
CA VAL A 199 2.94 10.59 8.61
C VAL A 199 2.11 11.82 8.26
N LYS A 200 2.77 12.86 7.78
CA LYS A 200 2.14 14.12 7.33
C LYS A 200 1.52 13.99 5.95
N SER A 201 2.22 13.33 5.03
CA SER A 201 1.75 13.13 3.66
C SER A 201 2.43 11.95 3.00
N VAL A 202 1.72 11.32 2.07
CA VAL A 202 2.24 10.30 1.15
C VAL A 202 1.91 10.78 -0.27
N GLN A 203 2.93 11.07 -1.07
CA GLN A 203 2.77 11.66 -2.39
C GLN A 203 3.50 10.85 -3.45
N ILE A 204 2.94 10.82 -4.65
CA ILE A 204 3.63 10.33 -5.84
C ILE A 204 4.14 11.55 -6.62
N LYS A 205 5.40 11.52 -7.02
CA LYS A 205 6.01 12.56 -7.87
C LYS A 205 6.60 11.93 -9.13
N THR A 206 6.57 12.69 -10.23
CA THR A 206 7.35 12.38 -11.43
C THR A 206 8.55 13.32 -11.47
N LYS A 207 9.75 12.75 -11.59
CA LYS A 207 10.99 13.50 -11.75
C LYS A 207 11.52 13.25 -13.15
N ARG A 208 11.77 14.32 -13.90
CA ARG A 208 12.47 14.21 -15.19
C ARG A 208 13.82 13.58 -14.94
N LYS A 209 14.16 12.54 -15.70
CA LYS A 209 15.49 11.95 -15.64
C LYS A 209 16.48 13.03 -16.08
N ASN A 210 17.22 13.62 -15.14
CA ASN A 210 18.29 14.53 -15.51
C ASN A 210 19.33 13.71 -16.28
N ASN A 211 19.49 14.00 -17.57
CA ASN A 211 20.61 13.51 -18.39
C ASN A 211 21.90 14.15 -17.88
N ASN A 212 22.37 13.75 -16.70
CA ASN A 212 23.73 14.08 -16.28
C ASN A 212 24.65 12.99 -16.81
N ARG A 213 25.40 13.39 -17.84
CA ARG A 213 26.63 12.76 -18.33
C ARG A 213 27.65 12.62 -17.22
#